data_AF-S4NUT2-F1
#
_entry.id   AF-S4NUT2-F1
#
_cell.length_a   1.000
_cell.length_b   1.000
_cell.length_c   1.000
_cell.angle_alpha   90.00
_cell.angle_beta   90.00
_cell.angle_gamma   90.00
#
_symmetry.space_group_name_H-M   'P 1'
#
loop_
_entity.id
_entity.type
_entity.pdbx_description
1 polymer ?
#
loop_
_entity_poly.entity_id
_entity_poly.type
_entity_poly.pdbx_seq_one_letter_code
_entity_poly.pdbx_strand_id
1 'polypeptide(L)'
;MYGFACVVFEVLAGHPPFLRDDDMALLWAHQYDDPPPLTESRPGLPPQVDPVFAKALAKNPDERYPSCLTFVAALRAATTGGGAGAGPAPARMGRPPG
;
A
#
# COMPACT_ATOMS: atom_id res chain seq x y z
N MET A 1 -3.66 -2.36 9.74
CA MET A 1 -2.82 -2.37 8.52
C MET A 1 -2.85 -1.02 7.83
N TYR A 2 -4.00 -0.50 7.40
CA TYR A 2 -4.13 0.80 6.73
C TYR A 2 -3.39 1.95 7.43
N GLY A 3 -3.60 2.15 8.73
CA GLY A 3 -2.86 3.20 9.48
C GLY A 3 -1.34 3.00 9.52
N PHE A 4 -0.86 1.75 9.53
CA PHE A 4 0.58 1.47 9.42
C PHE A 4 1.11 1.83 8.02
N ALA A 5 0.36 1.51 6.96
CA ALA A 5 0.71 1.89 5.60
C ALA A 5 0.76 3.42 5.43
N CYS A 6 -0.16 4.17 6.06
CA CYS A 6 -0.10 5.64 6.10
C CYS A 6 1.19 6.15 6.74
N VAL A 7 1.58 5.62 7.90
CA VAL A 7 2.82 6.01 8.59
C VAL A 7 4.05 5.69 7.75
N VAL A 8 4.09 4.51 7.12
CA VAL A 8 5.22 4.13 6.26
C VAL A 8 5.28 5.02 5.02
N PHE A 9 4.13 5.38 4.43
CA PHE A 9 4.07 6.35 3.33
C PHE A 9 4.65 7.69 3.79
N GLU A 10 4.21 8.20 4.94
CA GLU A 10 4.67 9.47 5.49
C GLU A 10 6.18 9.50 5.77
N VAL A 11 6.73 8.42 6.31
CA VAL A 11 8.18 8.30 6.55
C VAL A 11 8.98 8.33 5.23
N LEU A 12 8.43 7.81 4.15
CA LEU A 12 9.11 7.76 2.84
C LEU A 12 8.92 9.03 2.02
N ALA A 13 7.71 9.57 2.00
CA ALA A 13 7.29 10.76 1.26
C ALA A 13 7.64 12.07 1.98
N GLY A 14 7.80 12.03 3.30
CA GLY A 14 7.92 13.20 4.17
C GLY A 14 6.58 13.88 4.51
N HIS A 15 5.46 13.33 4.02
CA HIS A 15 4.12 13.84 4.26
C HIS A 15 3.07 12.72 4.20
N PRO A 16 1.92 12.84 4.88
CA PRO A 16 0.89 11.82 4.84
C PRO A 16 0.28 11.68 3.43
N PRO A 17 -0.31 10.51 3.11
CA PRO A 17 -0.86 10.24 1.78
C PRO A 17 -2.05 11.14 1.42
N PHE A 18 -2.77 11.66 2.41
CA PHE A 18 -3.86 12.60 2.21
C PHE A 18 -3.62 13.82 3.09
N LEU A 19 -3.60 15.00 2.48
CA LEU A 19 -3.50 16.31 3.12
C LEU A 19 -4.71 17.14 2.69
N ARG A 20 -5.48 17.59 3.67
CA ARG A 20 -6.62 18.49 3.48
C ARG A 20 -6.67 19.45 4.67
N ASP A 21 -7.05 20.70 4.39
CA ASP A 21 -7.13 21.76 5.40
C ASP A 21 -8.39 21.65 6.29
N ASP A 22 -9.33 20.79 5.90
CA ASP A 22 -10.60 20.56 6.59
C ASP A 22 -10.73 19.08 7.00
N ASP A 23 -11.09 18.84 8.27
CA ASP A 23 -11.19 17.49 8.85
C ASP A 23 -12.23 16.62 8.13
N MET A 24 -13.33 17.23 7.63
CA MET A 24 -14.31 16.49 6.83
C MET A 24 -13.75 16.15 5.47
N ALA A 25 -13.08 17.08 4.80
CA ALA A 25 -12.39 16.80 3.54
C ALA A 25 -11.32 15.70 3.69
N LEU A 26 -10.61 15.66 4.82
CA LEU A 26 -9.63 14.61 5.12
C LEU A 26 -10.29 13.24 5.30
N LEU A 27 -11.39 13.18 6.05
CA LEU A 27 -12.17 11.94 6.23
C LEU A 27 -12.78 11.46 4.90
N TRP A 28 -13.28 12.38 4.08
CA TRP A 28 -13.72 12.09 2.71
C TRP A 28 -12.59 11.53 1.85
N ALA A 29 -11.39 12.12 1.88
CA ALA A 29 -10.23 11.63 1.14
C ALA A 29 -9.82 10.22 1.61
N HIS A 30 -9.82 9.97 2.92
CA HIS A 30 -9.58 8.64 3.44
C HIS A 30 -10.64 7.61 3.03
N GLN A 31 -11.88 8.05 2.80
CA GLN A 31 -12.97 7.17 2.39
C GLN A 31 -13.04 6.93 0.87
N TYR A 32 -12.71 7.94 0.06
CA TYR A 32 -13.01 7.94 -1.38
C TYR A 32 -11.83 8.24 -2.31
N ASP A 33 -10.85 9.04 -1.88
CA ASP A 33 -9.73 9.40 -2.76
C ASP A 33 -8.71 8.25 -2.84
N ASP A 34 -8.23 7.97 -4.04
CA ASP A 34 -7.13 7.03 -4.22
C ASP A 34 -5.82 7.63 -3.68
N PRO A 35 -4.98 6.80 -3.03
CA PRO A 35 -3.69 7.28 -2.51
C PRO A 35 -2.79 7.71 -3.67
N PRO A 36 -2.11 8.86 -3.56
CA PRO A 36 -1.17 9.29 -4.59
C PRO A 36 0.00 8.31 -4.69
N PRO A 37 0.59 8.12 -5.89
CA PRO A 37 1.76 7.27 -6.06
C PRO A 37 2.95 7.85 -5.28
N LEU A 38 3.68 6.97 -4.59
CA LEU A 38 4.80 7.39 -3.75
C LEU A 38 5.97 7.93 -4.58
N THR A 39 6.09 7.50 -5.83
CA THR A 39 7.08 8.02 -6.79
C THR A 39 6.89 9.49 -7.14
N GLU A 40 5.66 10.04 -7.06
CA GLU A 40 5.43 11.48 -7.26
C GLU A 40 6.09 12.30 -6.14
N SER A 41 5.94 11.86 -4.89
CA SER A 41 6.58 12.49 -3.73
C SER A 41 8.09 12.21 -3.67
N ARG A 42 8.52 11.02 -4.09
CA ARG A 42 9.92 10.59 -4.04
C ARG A 42 10.35 9.90 -5.34
N PRO A 43 10.81 10.67 -6.35
CA PRO A 43 11.20 10.13 -7.66
C PRO A 43 12.43 9.22 -7.65
N GLY A 44 13.15 9.12 -6.51
CA GLY A 44 14.27 8.20 -6.34
C GLY A 44 13.88 6.76 -5.95
N LEU A 45 12.58 6.45 -5.84
CA LEU A 45 12.11 5.11 -5.52
C LEU A 45 11.75 4.31 -6.78
N PRO A 46 11.90 2.97 -6.75
CA PRO A 46 11.45 2.12 -7.85
C PRO A 46 9.93 2.21 -8.04
N PRO A 47 9.40 2.31 -9.27
CA PRO A 47 7.96 2.42 -9.53
C PRO A 47 7.15 1.22 -9.06
N GLN A 48 7.82 0.10 -8.75
CA GLN A 48 7.19 -1.10 -8.19
C GLN A 48 6.67 -0.88 -6.76
N VAL A 49 7.06 0.19 -6.07
CA VAL A 49 6.54 0.51 -4.73
C VAL A 49 5.11 1.04 -4.78
N ASP A 50 4.73 1.75 -5.84
CA ASP A 50 3.41 2.36 -5.99
C ASP A 50 2.25 1.35 -5.91
N PRO A 51 2.26 0.21 -6.65
CA PRO A 51 1.20 -0.78 -6.53
C PRO A 51 1.17 -1.45 -5.14
N VAL A 52 2.29 -1.50 -4.42
CA VAL A 52 2.33 -2.01 -3.05
C VAL A 52 1.60 -1.04 -2.11
N PHE A 53 1.82 0.28 -2.24
CA PHE A 53 1.09 1.28 -1.46
C PHE A 53 -0.38 1.38 -1.85
N ALA A 54 -0.71 1.33 -3.14
CA ALA A 54 -2.10 1.31 -3.61
C ALA A 54 -2.88 0.15 -2.99
N LYS A 55 -2.27 -1.05 -2.95
CA LYS A 55 -2.88 -2.21 -2.29
C LYS A 55 -2.97 -2.05 -0.77
N ALA A 56 -1.94 -1.52 -0.12
CA ALA A 56 -1.93 -1.35 1.32
C ALA A 56 -2.94 -0.31 1.83
N LEU A 57 -3.17 0.72 1.02
CA LEU A 57 -4.10 1.84 1.25
C LEU A 57 -5.45 1.65 0.53
N ALA A 58 -5.74 0.44 0.05
CA ALA A 58 -7.02 0.12 -0.55
C ALA A 58 -8.17 0.34 0.45
N LYS A 59 -9.26 0.94 -0.02
CA LYS A 59 -10.43 1.25 0.81
C LYS A 59 -11.07 -0.03 1.33
N ASN A 60 -11.21 -1.00 0.43
CA ASN A 60 -11.72 -2.32 0.75
C ASN A 60 -10.70 -3.13 1.59
N PRO A 61 -11.07 -3.59 2.81
CA PRO A 61 -10.20 -4.46 3.62
C PRO A 61 -9.83 -5.79 2.97
N ASP A 62 -10.61 -6.29 2.01
CA ASP A 62 -10.31 -7.56 1.35
C ASP A 62 -9.27 -7.41 0.22
N GLU A 63 -9.12 -6.20 -0.32
CA GLU A 63 -8.10 -5.86 -1.32
C GLU A 63 -6.74 -5.58 -0.67
N ARG A 64 -6.76 -5.32 0.64
CA ARG A 64 -5.59 -5.00 1.45
C ARG A 64 -4.69 -6.23 1.70
N TYR A 65 -3.45 -5.96 2.11
CA TYR A 65 -2.57 -7.01 2.63
C TYR A 65 -3.14 -7.63 3.92
N PRO A 66 -3.08 -8.96 4.06
CA PRO A 66 -3.63 -9.66 5.23
C PRO A 66 -2.87 -9.36 6.53
N SER A 67 -1.61 -8.90 6.45
CA SER A 67 -0.84 -8.48 7.62
C SER A 67 0.21 -7.43 7.29
N CYS A 68 0.67 -6.70 8.31
CA CYS A 68 1.78 -5.75 8.17
C CYS A 68 3.05 -6.44 7.66
N LEU A 69 3.30 -7.70 8.05
CA LEU A 69 4.44 -8.48 7.58
C LEU A 69 4.36 -8.75 6.07
N THR A 70 3.18 -9.11 5.56
CA THR A 70 3.01 -9.33 4.10
C THR A 70 3.20 -8.05 3.30
N PHE A 71 2.78 -6.91 3.83
CA PHE A 71 3.05 -5.60 3.23
C PHE A 71 4.55 -5.28 3.23
N VAL A 72 5.25 -5.45 4.36
CA VAL A 72 6.70 -5.19 4.44
C VAL A 72 7.49 -6.12 3.52
N ALA A 73 7.10 -7.40 3.41
CA ALA A 73 7.70 -8.33 2.48
C ALA A 73 7.53 -7.87 1.02
N ALA A 74 6.32 -7.44 0.64
CA ALA A 74 6.06 -6.92 -0.70
C ALA A 74 6.83 -5.62 -0.98
N LEU A 75 6.88 -4.71 -0.01
CA LEU A 75 7.62 -3.46 -0.13
C LEU A 75 9.13 -3.69 -0.27
N ARG A 76 9.70 -4.62 0.52
CA ARG A 76 11.10 -5.04 0.37
C ARG A 76 11.37 -5.64 -0.99
N ALA A 77 10.50 -6.52 -1.48
CA ALA A 77 10.63 -7.11 -2.80
C ALA A 77 10.62 -6.02 -3.90
N ALA A 78 9.73 -5.02 -3.77
CA ALA A 78 9.64 -3.89 -4.69
C ALA A 78 10.89 -2.98 -4.66
N THR A 79 11.56 -2.83 -3.51
CA THR A 79 12.78 -2.00 -3.39
C THR A 79 14.06 -2.73 -3.79
N THR A 80 14.12 -4.06 -3.64
CA THR A 80 15.26 -4.87 -4.09
C THR A 80 15.15 -5.31 -5.55
N GLY A 81 13.94 -5.30 -6.11
CA GLY A 81 13.60 -5.87 -7.41
C GLY A 81 13.85 -4.93 -8.59
N GLY A 82 15.12 -4.65 -8.88
CA GLY A 82 15.57 -4.13 -10.18
C GLY A 82 15.46 -5.13 -11.34
N GLY A 83 14.75 -6.25 -11.17
CA GLY A 83 14.54 -7.23 -12.23
C GLY A 83 13.73 -8.45 -11.77
N ALA A 84 12.90 -8.95 -12.68
CA ALA A 84 12.15 -10.20 -12.65
C ALA A 84 10.85 -10.23 -11.81
N GLY A 85 9.74 -10.26 -12.54
CA GLY A 85 8.39 -10.43 -12.02
C GLY A 85 8.14 -11.79 -11.39
N ALA A 86 7.38 -11.77 -10.29
CA ALA A 86 6.48 -12.84 -9.86
C ALA A 86 5.62 -12.26 -8.73
N GLY A 87 4.38 -11.90 -9.03
CA GLY A 87 3.41 -11.60 -7.97
C GLY A 87 3.18 -12.86 -7.13
N PRO A 88 3.13 -12.79 -5.79
CA PRO A 88 2.76 -13.94 -4.99
C PRO A 88 1.30 -14.28 -5.27
N ALA A 89 1.06 -15.42 -5.92
CA ALA A 89 -0.28 -15.97 -6.11
C ALA A 89 -0.92 -16.20 -4.73
N PRO A 90 -2.19 -15.79 -4.51
CA PRO A 90 -2.88 -16.07 -3.26
C PRO A 90 -3.06 -17.59 -3.12
N ALA A 91 -2.56 -18.13 -2.01
CA ALA A 91 -2.78 -19.51 -1.62
C ALA A 91 -4.30 -19.78 -1.53
N ARG A 92 -4.80 -20.65 -2.41
CA ARG A 92 -6.16 -21.18 -2.29
C ARG A 92 -6.24 -21.96 -0.97
N MET A 93 -6.95 -21.41 0.00
CA MET A 93 -7.35 -22.13 1.21
C MET A 93 -8.26 -23.29 0.79
N GLY A 94 -7.71 -24.50 0.78
CA GLY A 94 -8.45 -25.73 0.49
C GLY A 94 -9.53 -25.94 1.54
N ARG A 95 -10.78 -26.05 1.09
CA ARG A 95 -11.90 -26.49 1.93
C ARG A 95 -11.69 -27.97 2.29
N PRO A 96 -11.78 -28.40 3.56
CA PRO A 96 -11.67 -29.81 3.92
C PRO A 96 -12.90 -30.60 3.43
N PRO A 97 -12.75 -31.85 2.96
CA PRO A 97 -13.87 -32.75 2.71
C PRO A 97 -14.37 -33.36 4.03
N GLY A 98 -15.69 -33.45 4.17
CA GLY A 98 -16.39 -34.30 5.15
C GLY A 98 -16.88 -35.58 4.50
#